data_AF-A0AAD9GUF0-F1
#
_entry.id   AF-A0AAD9GUF0-F1
#
_cell.length_a   1.000
_cell.length_b   1.000
_cell.length_c   1.000
_cell.angle_alpha   90.00
_cell.angle_beta   90.00
_cell.angle_gamma   90.00
#
_symmetry.space_group_name_H-M   'P 1'
#
loop_
_entity.id
_entity.type
_entity.pdbx_description
1 polymer ?
#
loop_
_entity_poly.entity_id
_entity_poly.type
_entity_poly.pdbx_seq_one_letter_code
_entity_poly.pdbx_strand_id
1 'polypeptide(L)'
;MGRGSGSTTSDALTSQQWTHVPRLVVFDLDYTLWGPYIDVLNGGPFTKTEDLGTVLDRYGEALSLLPEVTLVLNILETDAQFSETKVAIASRTGEIEAAKECMGLLEVSIKNDGEGKKMKTLEKIASYVEIYPTCKIAHFNKFLQESGVAYKDMLFFDDEYRNIQDVSRLGVTCQFCPDGDLAPGKNRSIESNDPDHATRVFRKWTYIPELVVFDLDFTMWFPAMDELHNDKIIKDPVTGDVTDAIGWQVHFYPEIHSVLSVLKTDPQFRNTKIGVASRTEEIDTAKKVLSLMDVELRGEDGELVAKKPLGDIADFVTVFPGSKTTHFKQLKDQSGVQFEEMLFNDDDMENVHDVGALGVVCSHCPDGLTVTSWLQGMEDFQLHKKQQNA
;
A
#
# COMPACT_ATOMS: atom_id res chain seq x y z
N MET A 1 23.98 32.85 37.01
CA MET A 1 24.86 32.63 35.85
C MET A 1 25.30 31.18 35.92
N GLY A 2 25.15 30.29 34.94
CA GLY A 2 24.60 30.39 33.59
C GLY A 2 23.67 29.20 33.31
N ARG A 3 22.80 29.39 32.32
CA ARG A 3 21.84 28.40 31.83
C ARG A 3 22.58 27.36 31.00
N GLY A 4 22.35 26.08 31.27
CA GLY A 4 22.68 25.01 30.34
C GLY A 4 21.80 25.14 29.10
N SER A 5 22.44 25.28 27.94
CA SER A 5 21.81 25.29 26.62
C SER A 5 21.31 23.88 26.30
N GLY A 6 20.00 23.76 26.05
CA GLY A 6 19.41 22.56 25.46
C GLY A 6 19.89 22.39 24.03
N SER A 7 20.48 21.24 23.74
CA SER A 7 20.74 20.74 22.40
C SER A 7 19.40 20.29 21.79
N THR A 8 18.92 20.98 20.76
CA THR A 8 17.77 20.56 19.96
C THR A 8 18.17 19.44 19.01
N THR A 9 17.25 18.50 18.76
CA THR A 9 17.38 17.34 17.87
C THR A 9 17.70 17.66 16.40
N SER A 10 17.71 18.94 16.00
CA SER A 10 18.07 19.40 14.66
C SER A 10 19.55 19.22 14.31
N ASP A 11 20.45 19.25 15.30
CA ASP A 11 21.90 19.29 15.06
C ASP A 11 22.51 17.89 14.89
N ALA A 12 21.73 16.83 15.14
CA ALA A 12 22.22 15.45 15.04
C ALA A 12 22.22 14.90 13.60
N LEU A 13 21.30 15.37 12.74
CA LEU A 13 21.11 14.85 11.38
C LEU A 13 22.16 15.37 10.37
N THR A 14 22.84 16.48 10.64
CA THR A 14 23.84 17.09 9.74
C THR A 14 25.27 16.57 9.94
N SER A 15 25.47 15.57 10.81
CA SER A 15 26.81 15.07 11.18
C SER A 15 27.20 13.74 10.56
N GLN A 16 26.28 13.06 9.88
CA GLN A 16 26.52 11.71 9.37
C GLN A 16 27.09 11.77 7.95
N GLN A 17 28.42 11.61 7.83
CA GLN A 17 29.09 11.40 6.55
C GLN A 17 28.83 9.99 6.04
N TRP A 18 28.23 9.88 4.86
CA TRP A 18 28.04 8.61 4.18
C TRP A 18 29.19 8.33 3.21
N THR A 19 29.72 7.11 3.22
CA THR A 19 30.79 6.70 2.29
C THR A 19 30.28 6.44 0.88
N HIS A 20 28.98 6.19 0.74
CA HIS A 20 28.28 6.00 -0.52
C HIS A 20 26.95 6.75 -0.47
N VAL A 21 26.71 7.58 -1.47
CA VAL A 21 25.46 8.32 -1.67
C VAL A 21 24.90 7.97 -3.06
N PRO A 22 23.56 7.95 -3.23
CA PRO A 22 22.96 7.71 -4.54
C PRO A 22 23.34 8.83 -5.51
N ARG A 23 23.42 8.51 -6.80
CA ARG A 23 23.60 9.52 -7.86
C ARG A 23 22.26 10.01 -8.41
N LEU A 24 21.20 9.24 -8.21
CA LEU A 24 19.83 9.62 -8.54
C LEU A 24 18.90 9.16 -7.43
N VAL A 25 18.14 10.09 -6.87
CA VAL A 25 17.04 9.80 -5.94
C VAL A 25 15.73 9.98 -6.69
N VAL A 26 14.92 8.93 -6.72
CA VAL A 26 13.63 8.87 -7.42
C VAL A 26 12.52 8.84 -6.38
N PHE A 27 11.49 9.65 -6.58
CA PHE A 27 10.28 9.64 -5.75
C PHE A 27 9.05 9.35 -6.61
N ASP A 28 8.08 8.62 -6.07
CA ASP A 28 6.68 8.77 -6.49
C ASP A 28 6.11 10.15 -6.13
N LEU A 29 4.87 10.44 -6.51
CA LEU A 29 4.16 11.66 -6.21
C LEU A 29 3.15 11.47 -5.09
N ASP A 30 2.09 10.72 -5.38
CA ASP A 30 0.94 10.60 -4.49
C ASP A 30 1.36 9.74 -3.29
N TYR A 31 1.06 10.17 -2.07
CA TYR A 31 1.44 9.52 -0.80
C TYR A 31 2.95 9.31 -0.55
N THR A 32 3.80 9.72 -1.49
CA THR A 32 5.25 9.76 -1.30
C THR A 32 5.77 11.20 -1.13
N LEU A 33 5.35 12.13 -1.98
CA LEU A 33 5.74 13.55 -1.89
C LEU A 33 4.61 14.45 -1.40
N TRP A 34 3.36 14.14 -1.73
CA TRP A 34 2.20 14.90 -1.31
C TRP A 34 1.01 13.99 -0.98
N GLY A 35 -0.02 14.56 -0.37
CA GLY A 35 -1.34 13.95 -0.27
C GLY A 35 -2.45 14.99 -0.50
N PRO A 36 -3.67 14.55 -0.84
CA PRO A 36 -4.08 13.17 -1.17
C PRO A 36 -3.62 12.75 -2.58
N TYR A 37 -4.15 11.63 -3.11
CA TYR A 37 -4.01 11.32 -4.54
C TYR A 37 -4.52 12.51 -5.37
N ILE A 38 -3.83 12.81 -6.45
CA ILE A 38 -4.21 13.96 -7.27
C ILE A 38 -5.56 13.77 -7.99
N ASP A 39 -5.98 12.53 -8.24
CA ASP A 39 -7.25 12.19 -8.90
C ASP A 39 -8.49 12.33 -8.01
N VAL A 40 -8.29 12.51 -6.69
CA VAL A 40 -9.38 12.86 -5.75
C VAL A 40 -9.72 14.34 -5.83
N LEU A 41 -8.84 15.17 -6.40
CA LEU A 41 -9.08 16.61 -6.59
C LEU A 41 -9.97 16.86 -7.81
N ASN A 42 -10.54 18.06 -7.87
CA ASN A 42 -11.44 18.46 -8.95
C ASN A 42 -10.72 19.11 -10.14
N GLY A 43 -9.40 18.94 -10.22
CA GLY A 43 -8.54 19.51 -11.24
C GLY A 43 -8.34 21.03 -11.12
N GLY A 44 -7.49 21.55 -12.01
CA GLY A 44 -7.10 22.96 -12.02
C GLY A 44 -8.21 23.94 -12.42
N PRO A 45 -7.98 25.26 -12.39
CA PRO A 45 -6.68 25.87 -12.10
C PRO A 45 -6.29 25.66 -10.64
N PHE A 46 -5.04 25.30 -10.42
CA PHE A 46 -4.49 25.18 -9.07
C PHE A 46 -3.96 26.55 -8.61
N THR A 47 -4.10 26.83 -7.31
CA THR A 47 -3.68 28.11 -6.73
C THR A 47 -2.77 27.91 -5.54
N LYS A 48 -1.71 28.73 -5.43
CA LYS A 48 -0.79 28.70 -4.28
C LYS A 48 -1.49 29.21 -3.02
N THR A 49 -1.09 28.66 -1.87
CA THR A 49 -1.45 29.20 -0.56
C THR A 49 -0.28 29.95 0.08
N GLU A 50 -0.50 30.53 1.26
CA GLU A 50 0.59 31.07 2.08
C GLU A 50 1.52 29.97 2.61
N ASP A 51 1.01 28.75 2.73
CA ASP A 51 1.82 27.56 2.98
C ASP A 51 2.42 27.07 1.66
N LEU A 52 3.75 27.17 1.56
CA LEU A 52 4.52 26.93 0.35
C LEU A 52 4.39 25.48 -0.14
N GLY A 53 4.16 24.55 0.79
CA GLY A 53 3.93 23.15 0.51
C GLY A 53 2.49 22.83 0.15
N THR A 54 1.59 23.80 0.02
CA THR A 54 0.16 23.55 -0.19
C THR A 54 -0.41 24.35 -1.37
N VAL A 55 -1.14 23.65 -2.24
CA VAL A 55 -1.94 24.22 -3.34
C VAL A 55 -3.42 23.85 -3.19
N LEU A 56 -4.29 24.65 -3.78
CA LEU A 56 -5.73 24.42 -3.80
C LEU A 56 -6.22 24.18 -5.22
N ASP A 57 -7.13 23.22 -5.39
CA ASP A 57 -7.87 23.00 -6.63
C ASP A 57 -8.91 24.11 -6.91
N ARG A 58 -9.67 23.95 -8.00
CA ARG A 58 -10.73 24.93 -8.39
C ARG A 58 -11.84 25.16 -7.37
N TYR A 59 -12.05 24.24 -6.42
CA TYR A 59 -13.08 24.32 -5.39
C TYR A 59 -12.50 24.58 -3.99
N GLY A 60 -11.19 24.74 -3.87
CA GLY A 60 -10.52 25.02 -2.61
C GLY A 60 -10.14 23.76 -1.81
N GLU A 61 -10.13 22.59 -2.44
CA GLU A 61 -9.58 21.37 -1.83
C GLU A 61 -8.06 21.38 -1.91
N ALA A 62 -7.40 20.96 -0.83
CA ALA A 62 -5.97 21.12 -0.66
C ALA A 62 -5.19 19.87 -1.05
N LEU A 63 -4.06 20.09 -1.70
CA LEU A 63 -2.99 19.11 -1.86
C LEU A 63 -1.72 19.69 -1.23
N SER A 64 -1.10 18.90 -0.37
CA SER A 64 -0.01 19.34 0.50
C SER A 64 1.15 18.37 0.46
N LEU A 65 2.38 18.90 0.41
CA LEU A 65 3.59 18.12 0.61
C LEU A 65 3.59 17.47 1.99
N LEU A 66 4.17 16.28 2.08
CA LEU A 66 4.28 15.59 3.36
C LEU A 66 5.25 16.32 4.30
N PRO A 67 5.06 16.25 5.64
CA PRO A 67 5.80 17.08 6.60
C PRO A 67 7.33 16.98 6.45
N GLU A 68 7.86 15.79 6.18
CA GLU A 68 9.29 15.52 6.08
C GLU A 68 9.89 15.79 4.69
N VAL A 69 9.06 15.87 3.64
CA VAL A 69 9.52 16.02 2.25
C VAL A 69 10.34 17.30 2.07
N THR A 70 9.92 18.38 2.73
CA THR A 70 10.65 19.65 2.70
C THR A 70 12.06 19.51 3.29
N LEU A 71 12.24 18.72 4.34
CA LEU A 71 13.55 18.49 4.95
C LEU A 71 14.45 17.65 4.04
N VAL A 72 13.91 16.57 3.47
CA VAL A 72 14.65 15.69 2.56
C VAL A 72 15.13 16.45 1.32
N LEU A 73 14.24 17.20 0.67
CA LEU A 73 14.60 17.98 -0.52
C LEU A 73 15.60 19.10 -0.18
N ASN A 74 15.50 19.72 0.99
CA ASN A 74 16.51 20.67 1.43
C ASN A 74 17.89 20.00 1.64
N ILE A 75 17.95 18.81 2.23
CA ILE A 75 19.22 18.07 2.41
C ILE A 75 19.85 17.75 1.05
N LEU A 76 19.07 17.23 0.10
CA LEU A 76 19.57 16.88 -1.24
C LEU A 76 20.10 18.09 -2.01
N GLU A 77 19.56 19.28 -1.76
CA GLU A 77 19.95 20.51 -2.45
C GLU A 77 21.14 21.23 -1.81
N THR A 78 21.39 21.06 -0.50
CA THR A 78 22.32 21.92 0.24
C THR A 78 23.49 21.18 0.89
N ASP A 79 23.34 19.90 1.20
CA ASP A 79 24.44 19.12 1.76
C ASP A 79 25.45 18.76 0.66
N ALA A 80 26.71 19.14 0.89
CA ALA A 80 27.79 18.96 -0.06
C ALA A 80 27.99 17.48 -0.49
N GLN A 81 27.62 16.51 0.37
CA GLN A 81 27.74 15.10 0.01
C GLN A 81 26.80 14.70 -1.13
N PHE A 82 25.66 15.37 -1.29
CA PHE A 82 24.68 15.13 -2.35
C PHE A 82 24.84 16.06 -3.56
N SER A 83 25.95 16.82 -3.66
CA SER A 83 26.19 17.78 -4.76
C SER A 83 26.12 17.17 -6.17
N GLU A 84 26.41 15.88 -6.33
CA GLU A 84 26.30 15.13 -7.58
C GLU A 84 25.03 14.27 -7.68
N THR A 85 24.16 14.34 -6.68
CA THR A 85 22.88 13.60 -6.62
C THR A 85 21.82 14.40 -7.35
N LYS A 86 21.13 13.76 -8.30
CA LYS A 86 19.98 14.34 -8.97
C LYS A 86 18.67 13.82 -8.37
N VAL A 87 17.60 14.59 -8.51
CA VAL A 87 16.25 14.17 -8.14
C VAL A 87 15.46 13.80 -9.39
N ALA A 88 14.66 12.74 -9.33
CA ALA A 88 13.73 12.35 -10.36
C ALA A 88 12.34 12.04 -9.77
N ILE A 89 11.32 12.19 -10.61
CA ILE A 89 9.92 11.89 -10.28
C ILE A 89 9.41 10.80 -11.22
N ALA A 90 8.90 9.71 -10.68
CA ALA A 90 8.19 8.68 -11.43
C ALA A 90 6.80 8.52 -10.88
N SER A 91 5.75 8.80 -11.64
CA SER A 91 4.37 8.59 -11.18
C SER A 91 3.51 7.91 -12.25
N ARG A 92 2.62 7.04 -11.77
CA ARG A 92 1.67 6.28 -12.58
C ARG A 92 0.34 7.02 -12.79
N THR A 93 0.16 8.21 -12.23
CA THR A 93 -1.11 8.94 -12.32
C THR A 93 -1.53 9.22 -13.77
N GLY A 94 -2.84 9.11 -14.02
CA GLY A 94 -3.46 9.55 -15.27
C GLY A 94 -3.63 11.07 -15.36
N GLU A 95 -3.58 11.78 -14.23
CA GLU A 95 -3.77 13.23 -14.11
C GLU A 95 -2.47 14.00 -14.39
N ILE A 96 -1.87 13.72 -15.56
CA ILE A 96 -0.51 14.14 -15.92
C ILE A 96 -0.33 15.66 -15.87
N GLU A 97 -1.26 16.41 -16.47
CA GLU A 97 -1.16 17.87 -16.55
C GLU A 97 -1.42 18.53 -15.19
N ALA A 98 -2.35 17.99 -14.40
CA ALA A 98 -2.60 18.45 -13.05
C ALA A 98 -1.37 18.23 -12.15
N ALA A 99 -0.73 17.07 -12.24
CA ALA A 99 0.46 16.75 -11.46
C ALA A 99 1.61 17.72 -11.76
N LYS A 100 1.85 18.00 -13.03
CA LYS A 100 2.86 18.97 -13.47
C LYS A 100 2.52 20.39 -13.01
N GLU A 101 1.25 20.81 -13.10
CA GLU A 101 0.81 22.11 -12.60
C GLU A 101 1.08 22.23 -11.09
N CYS A 102 0.69 21.23 -10.29
CA CYS A 102 0.98 21.19 -8.86
C CYS A 102 2.49 21.24 -8.57
N MET A 103 3.33 20.48 -9.27
CA MET A 103 4.79 20.52 -9.12
C MET A 103 5.38 21.91 -9.43
N GLY A 104 4.80 22.64 -10.39
CA GLY A 104 5.21 24.00 -10.74
C GLY A 104 4.77 25.05 -9.71
N LEU A 105 3.83 24.71 -8.83
CA LEU A 105 3.28 25.61 -7.82
C LEU A 105 3.80 25.33 -6.40
N LEU A 106 4.01 24.06 -6.04
CA LEU A 106 4.52 23.64 -4.74
C LEU A 106 5.97 24.07 -4.57
N GLU A 107 6.26 24.76 -3.48
CA GLU A 107 7.56 25.36 -3.20
C GLU A 107 8.18 24.85 -1.90
N VAL A 108 9.50 24.68 -1.93
CA VAL A 108 10.30 24.24 -0.80
C VAL A 108 11.29 25.33 -0.44
N SER A 109 11.44 25.59 0.86
CA SER A 109 12.41 26.58 1.36
C SER A 109 13.78 25.95 1.49
N ILE A 110 14.70 26.34 0.61
CA ILE A 110 16.08 25.85 0.59
C ILE A 110 16.98 26.81 1.37
N LYS A 111 17.70 26.28 2.37
CA LYS A 111 18.61 27.02 3.24
C LYS A 111 20.06 26.63 2.95
N ASN A 112 20.81 27.54 2.34
CA ASN A 112 22.25 27.41 2.19
C ASN A 112 22.98 28.12 3.34
N ASP A 113 24.03 27.51 3.88
CA ASP A 113 24.88 28.17 4.87
C ASP A 113 25.57 29.39 4.24
N GLY A 114 25.20 30.58 4.70
CA GLY A 114 25.77 31.86 4.26
C GLY A 114 25.00 32.60 3.16
N GLU A 115 23.97 31.99 2.56
CA GLU A 115 23.04 32.67 1.64
C GLU A 115 21.62 32.74 2.23
N GLY A 116 20.83 33.74 1.85
CA GLY A 116 19.44 33.87 2.32
C GLY A 116 18.56 32.71 1.84
N LYS A 117 17.43 32.48 2.52
CA LYS A 117 16.43 31.47 2.10
C LYS A 117 16.04 31.68 0.63
N LYS A 118 16.14 30.62 -0.18
CA LYS A 118 15.70 30.62 -1.58
C LYS A 118 14.53 29.66 -1.75
N MET A 119 13.50 30.08 -2.47
CA MET A 119 12.37 29.23 -2.83
C MET A 119 12.65 28.53 -4.14
N LYS A 120 12.44 27.20 -4.18
CA LYS A 120 12.45 26.39 -5.39
C LYS A 120 11.15 25.61 -5.48
N THR A 121 10.60 25.51 -6.69
CA THR A 121 9.45 24.64 -6.94
C THR A 121 9.89 23.19 -7.06
N LEU A 122 8.99 22.24 -6.81
CA LEU A 122 9.29 20.82 -6.99
C LEU A 122 9.72 20.51 -8.43
N GLU A 123 9.07 21.14 -9.42
CA GLU A 123 9.46 21.08 -10.83
C GLU A 123 10.92 21.49 -11.08
N LYS A 124 11.44 22.50 -10.35
CA LYS A 124 12.82 22.98 -10.52
C LYS A 124 13.86 22.14 -9.78
N ILE A 125 13.43 21.36 -8.79
CA ILE A 125 14.29 20.44 -8.05
C ILE A 125 14.45 19.14 -8.86
N ALA A 126 13.36 18.66 -9.47
CA ALA A 126 13.38 17.47 -10.30
C ALA A 126 14.20 17.67 -11.59
N SER A 127 15.26 16.87 -11.74
CA SER A 127 16.09 16.84 -12.95
C SER A 127 15.47 15.99 -14.07
N TYR A 128 14.67 14.98 -13.72
CA TYR A 128 13.96 14.10 -14.65
C TYR A 128 12.54 13.86 -14.13
N VAL A 129 11.55 13.81 -15.02
CA VAL A 129 10.14 13.70 -14.65
C VAL A 129 9.41 12.79 -15.62
N GLU A 130 8.98 11.63 -15.13
CA GLU A 130 8.23 10.62 -15.89
C GLU A 130 6.87 10.40 -15.22
N ILE A 131 5.84 11.09 -15.71
CA ILE A 131 4.46 11.03 -15.15
C ILE A 131 3.51 10.56 -16.24
N TYR A 132 3.09 9.30 -16.17
CA TYR A 132 2.11 8.68 -17.08
C TYR A 132 1.79 7.24 -16.63
N PRO A 133 0.58 6.73 -16.92
CA PRO A 133 0.13 5.41 -16.48
C PRO A 133 0.86 4.27 -17.21
N THR A 134 1.84 3.69 -16.53
CA THR A 134 2.60 2.51 -16.96
C THR A 134 3.19 1.80 -15.72
N CYS A 135 3.93 0.71 -15.89
CA CYS A 135 4.74 0.13 -14.82
C CYS A 135 5.98 0.99 -14.50
N LYS A 136 6.44 0.99 -13.24
CA LYS A 136 7.65 1.73 -12.80
C LYS A 136 8.93 1.30 -13.50
N ILE A 137 9.00 0.05 -13.95
CA ILE A 137 10.12 -0.43 -14.78
C ILE A 137 10.28 0.44 -16.03
N ALA A 138 9.19 0.88 -16.67
CA ALA A 138 9.27 1.74 -17.85
C ALA A 138 9.83 3.14 -17.52
N HIS A 139 9.42 3.74 -16.40
CA HIS A 139 9.96 5.02 -15.92
C HIS A 139 11.46 4.89 -15.61
N PHE A 140 11.86 3.84 -14.89
CA PHE A 140 13.27 3.59 -14.55
C PHE A 140 14.14 3.31 -15.78
N ASN A 141 13.61 2.65 -16.81
CA ASN A 141 14.28 2.53 -18.09
C ASN A 141 14.53 3.90 -18.74
N LYS A 142 13.60 4.86 -18.61
CA LYS A 142 13.83 6.24 -19.09
C LYS A 142 14.88 6.98 -18.27
N PHE A 143 14.84 6.89 -16.95
CA PHE A 143 15.89 7.50 -16.14
C PHE A 143 17.28 6.96 -16.46
N LEU A 144 17.43 5.65 -16.67
CA LEU A 144 18.70 5.07 -17.09
C LEU A 144 19.17 5.64 -18.44
N GLN A 145 18.25 5.76 -19.42
CA GLN A 145 18.56 6.29 -20.74
C GLN A 145 18.96 7.76 -20.72
N GLU A 146 18.27 8.59 -19.94
CA GLU A 146 18.49 10.04 -19.93
C GLU A 146 19.63 10.47 -19.00
N SER A 147 19.71 9.85 -17.81
CA SER A 147 20.69 10.21 -16.80
C SER A 147 22.03 9.49 -16.96
N GLY A 148 22.03 8.30 -17.56
CA GLY A 148 23.18 7.39 -17.60
C GLY A 148 23.60 6.84 -16.23
N VAL A 149 22.80 7.06 -15.18
CA VAL A 149 23.05 6.53 -13.83
C VAL A 149 22.66 5.04 -13.81
N ALA A 150 23.54 4.17 -13.31
CA ALA A 150 23.24 2.75 -13.19
C ALA A 150 22.22 2.50 -12.06
N TYR A 151 21.36 1.49 -12.20
CA TYR A 151 20.33 1.16 -11.20
C TYR A 151 20.86 1.03 -9.76
N LYS A 152 22.00 0.36 -9.58
CA LYS A 152 22.67 0.21 -8.27
C LYS A 152 23.08 1.52 -7.59
N ASP A 153 23.17 2.60 -8.36
CA ASP A 153 23.51 3.94 -7.87
C ASP A 153 22.24 4.82 -7.73
N MET A 154 21.04 4.22 -7.83
CA MET A 154 19.75 4.87 -7.64
C MET A 154 19.13 4.48 -6.28
N LEU A 155 18.40 5.44 -5.69
CA LEU A 155 17.55 5.24 -4.51
C LEU A 155 16.11 5.62 -4.87
N PHE A 156 15.15 4.77 -4.56
CA PHE A 156 13.74 4.94 -4.91
C PHE A 156 12.84 4.93 -3.67
N PHE A 157 11.94 5.90 -3.58
CA PHE A 157 10.89 5.99 -2.57
C PHE A 157 9.52 5.89 -3.23
N ASP A 158 8.67 5.01 -2.71
CA ASP A 158 7.32 4.75 -3.21
C ASP A 158 6.46 4.14 -2.10
N ASP A 159 5.20 4.52 -2.03
CA ASP A 159 4.18 4.02 -1.10
C ASP A 159 3.46 2.76 -1.60
N GLU A 160 3.65 2.38 -2.87
CA GLU A 160 3.10 1.15 -3.44
C GLU A 160 4.16 0.05 -3.41
N TYR A 161 3.98 -0.95 -2.54
CA TYR A 161 4.98 -2.01 -2.34
C TYR A 161 5.31 -2.80 -3.62
N ARG A 162 4.34 -2.94 -4.53
CA ARG A 162 4.56 -3.56 -5.85
C ARG A 162 5.62 -2.82 -6.67
N ASN A 163 5.58 -1.49 -6.66
CA ASN A 163 6.56 -0.66 -7.35
C ASN A 163 7.97 -0.87 -6.76
N ILE A 164 8.06 -0.93 -5.43
CA ILE A 164 9.30 -1.24 -4.70
C ILE A 164 9.87 -2.58 -5.16
N GLN A 165 9.04 -3.62 -5.24
CA GLN A 165 9.45 -4.94 -5.72
C GLN A 165 9.94 -4.92 -7.17
N ASP A 166 9.11 -4.44 -8.09
CA ASP A 166 9.39 -4.41 -9.52
C ASP A 166 10.71 -3.67 -9.82
N VAL A 167 10.94 -2.54 -9.15
CA VAL A 167 12.13 -1.72 -9.34
C VAL A 167 13.35 -2.29 -8.62
N SER A 168 13.19 -2.92 -7.45
CA SER A 168 14.30 -3.55 -6.73
C SER A 168 14.98 -4.66 -7.55
N ARG A 169 14.21 -5.37 -8.39
CA ARG A 169 14.71 -6.39 -9.33
C ARG A 169 15.68 -5.84 -10.38
N LEU A 170 15.63 -4.54 -10.67
CA LEU A 170 16.57 -3.85 -11.54
C LEU A 170 17.93 -3.59 -10.85
N GLY A 171 18.00 -3.83 -9.53
CA GLY A 171 19.17 -3.54 -8.69
C GLY A 171 19.14 -2.14 -8.07
N VAL A 172 18.00 -1.44 -8.13
CA VAL A 172 17.79 -0.16 -7.44
C VAL A 172 17.62 -0.40 -5.95
N THR A 173 18.15 0.50 -5.12
CA THR A 173 17.84 0.48 -3.68
C THR A 173 16.46 1.12 -3.50
N CYS A 174 15.49 0.37 -2.98
CA CYS A 174 14.12 0.83 -2.83
C CYS A 174 13.75 0.93 -1.35
N GLN A 175 13.08 2.02 -0.98
CA GLN A 175 12.52 2.25 0.34
C GLN A 175 11.01 2.36 0.20
N PHE A 176 10.30 1.39 0.79
CA PHE A 176 8.86 1.46 0.92
C PHE A 176 8.48 2.58 1.90
N CYS A 177 7.59 3.46 1.46
CA CYS A 177 7.04 4.56 2.24
C CYS A 177 5.60 4.22 2.60
N PRO A 178 5.34 3.34 3.59
CA PRO A 178 3.96 3.06 3.98
C PRO A 178 3.28 4.38 4.33
N ASP A 179 2.03 4.54 3.92
CA ASP A 179 1.20 5.72 4.16
C ASP A 179 1.50 6.33 5.53
N GLY A 180 2.34 7.36 5.52
CA GLY A 180 2.82 7.99 6.74
C GLY A 180 1.78 8.98 7.19
N ASP A 181 0.93 8.62 8.16
CA ASP A 181 0.05 9.52 8.94
C ASP A 181 -0.26 10.87 8.24
N LEU A 182 -0.95 10.84 7.10
CA LEU A 182 -1.18 12.06 6.33
C LEU A 182 -2.25 12.95 6.96
N ALA A 183 -1.78 14.12 7.40
CA ALA A 183 -2.44 15.41 7.62
C ALA A 183 -3.86 15.41 8.23
N PRO A 184 -4.07 16.07 9.39
CA PRO A 184 -5.39 16.16 9.99
C PRO A 184 -6.39 16.89 9.07
N GLY A 185 -7.33 16.11 8.53
CA GLY A 185 -8.69 16.58 8.32
C GLY A 185 -9.15 16.85 6.89
N LYS A 186 -8.92 15.96 5.92
CA LYS A 186 -9.78 15.85 4.72
C LYS A 186 -9.68 14.49 3.99
N ASN A 187 -10.11 13.42 4.67
CA ASN A 187 -11.12 12.48 4.17
C ASN A 187 -11.62 11.66 5.36
N ARG A 188 -12.71 12.14 5.97
CA ARG A 188 -13.28 11.55 7.19
C ARG A 188 -14.22 10.40 6.81
N SER A 189 -13.71 9.18 6.88
CA SER A 189 -14.54 7.97 7.03
C SER A 189 -13.97 6.96 8.02
N ILE A 190 -12.94 7.32 8.79
CA ILE A 190 -12.29 6.40 9.72
C ILE A 190 -11.75 7.13 10.95
N GLU A 191 -12.43 7.03 12.09
CA GLU A 191 -12.12 7.78 13.32
C GLU A 191 -10.97 7.18 14.15
N SER A 192 -9.96 6.56 13.53
CA SER A 192 -8.72 6.14 14.21
C SER A 192 -7.64 5.70 13.23
N ASN A 193 -6.37 5.94 13.59
CA ASN A 193 -5.16 5.42 12.93
C ASN A 193 -4.91 3.93 13.24
N ASP A 194 -5.97 3.25 13.69
CA ASP A 194 -5.97 1.83 14.03
C ASP A 194 -6.72 1.10 12.90
N PRO A 195 -6.06 0.27 12.08
CA PRO A 195 -6.74 -0.50 11.04
C PRO A 195 -7.82 -1.44 11.62
N ASP A 196 -7.73 -1.78 12.91
CA ASP A 196 -8.82 -2.43 13.62
C ASP A 196 -10.01 -1.51 13.81
N HIS A 197 -9.82 -0.26 14.23
CA HIS A 197 -10.91 0.69 14.32
C HIS A 197 -11.51 0.97 12.94
N ALA A 198 -10.72 1.01 11.86
CA ALA A 198 -11.21 1.18 10.49
C ALA A 198 -12.18 0.10 10.02
N THR A 199 -11.88 -1.13 10.40
CA THR A 199 -12.73 -2.29 10.13
C THR A 199 -13.86 -2.44 11.15
N ARG A 200 -13.74 -1.84 12.35
CA ARG A 200 -14.71 -1.92 13.45
C ARG A 200 -15.68 -0.75 13.58
N VAL A 201 -15.43 0.45 13.01
CA VAL A 201 -16.34 1.59 13.19
C VAL A 201 -17.71 1.16 12.71
N PHE A 202 -18.60 0.97 13.69
CA PHE A 202 -19.84 0.21 13.69
C PHE A 202 -20.71 0.40 12.44
N ARG A 203 -20.32 -0.21 11.32
CA ARG A 203 -21.22 -0.47 10.21
C ARG A 203 -21.96 -1.76 10.56
N LYS A 204 -23.16 -1.57 11.10
CA LYS A 204 -24.14 -2.65 11.13
C LYS A 204 -24.56 -2.93 9.70
N TRP A 205 -24.06 -4.03 9.16
CA TRP A 205 -24.47 -4.49 7.85
C TRP A 205 -25.84 -5.15 7.95
N THR A 206 -26.75 -4.82 7.03
CA THR A 206 -28.10 -5.40 7.00
C THR A 206 -28.05 -6.85 6.52
N TYR A 207 -27.21 -7.11 5.54
CA TYR A 207 -26.97 -8.43 4.98
C TYR A 207 -25.52 -8.82 5.23
N ILE A 208 -25.31 -10.04 5.75
CA ILE A 208 -24.00 -10.56 6.10
C ILE A 208 -23.70 -11.73 5.17
N PRO A 209 -22.55 -11.77 4.47
CA PRO A 209 -22.14 -12.94 3.71
C PRO A 209 -22.02 -14.17 4.61
N GLU A 210 -22.53 -15.32 4.16
CA GLU A 210 -22.38 -16.58 4.89
C GLU A 210 -20.99 -17.19 4.68
N LEU A 211 -20.31 -16.85 3.58
CA LEU A 211 -18.93 -17.24 3.29
C LEU A 211 -18.17 -16.07 2.67
N VAL A 212 -17.05 -15.69 3.28
CA VAL A 212 -16.10 -14.72 2.69
C VAL A 212 -14.89 -15.49 2.21
N VAL A 213 -14.56 -15.35 0.92
CA VAL A 213 -13.48 -16.07 0.25
C VAL A 213 -12.38 -15.09 -0.15
N PHE A 214 -11.12 -15.48 0.04
CA PHE A 214 -9.95 -14.72 -0.37
C PHE A 214 -9.09 -15.54 -1.33
N ASP A 215 -8.52 -14.89 -2.36
CA ASP A 215 -7.28 -15.40 -2.97
C ASP A 215 -6.09 -15.30 -2.01
N LEU A 216 -4.95 -15.86 -2.39
CA LEU A 216 -3.71 -15.83 -1.61
C LEU A 216 -2.72 -14.80 -2.16
N ASP A 217 -2.06 -15.15 -3.26
CA ASP A 217 -1.00 -14.34 -3.86
C ASP A 217 -1.57 -12.98 -4.30
N PHE A 218 -0.90 -11.89 -3.92
CA PHE A 218 -1.27 -10.49 -4.19
C PHE A 218 -2.66 -10.04 -3.68
N THR A 219 -3.38 -10.90 -2.96
CA THR A 219 -4.63 -10.54 -2.27
C THR A 219 -4.43 -10.55 -0.75
N MET A 220 -3.95 -11.66 -0.19
CA MET A 220 -3.67 -11.80 1.24
C MET A 220 -2.22 -11.53 1.57
N TRP A 221 -1.29 -11.99 0.74
CA TRP A 221 0.13 -11.83 1.00
C TRP A 221 0.92 -11.49 -0.26
N PHE A 222 2.17 -11.14 -0.02
CA PHE A 222 3.21 -11.06 -1.02
C PHE A 222 4.54 -11.55 -0.41
N PRO A 223 5.52 -11.99 -1.22
CA PRO A 223 5.43 -12.20 -2.68
C PRO A 223 4.52 -13.38 -3.04
N ALA A 224 4.30 -13.62 -4.33
CA ALA A 224 3.60 -14.83 -4.78
C ALA A 224 4.43 -16.08 -4.47
N MET A 225 3.76 -17.21 -4.26
CA MET A 225 4.44 -18.44 -3.84
C MET A 225 5.49 -18.96 -4.83
N ASP A 226 5.33 -18.68 -6.14
CA ASP A 226 6.29 -19.03 -7.20
C ASP A 226 7.53 -18.13 -7.24
N GLU A 227 7.52 -17.03 -6.47
CA GLU A 227 8.65 -16.12 -6.32
C GLU A 227 9.57 -16.52 -5.14
N LEU A 228 9.18 -17.49 -4.32
CA LEU A 228 9.93 -17.96 -3.17
C LEU A 228 10.96 -19.04 -3.52
N HIS A 229 12.07 -19.08 -2.77
CA HIS A 229 13.05 -20.16 -2.85
C HIS A 229 12.57 -21.37 -2.03
N ASN A 230 11.84 -22.26 -2.71
CA ASN A 230 11.00 -23.33 -2.14
C ASN A 230 11.72 -24.42 -1.31
N ASP A 231 13.04 -24.40 -1.22
CA ASP A 231 13.80 -25.43 -0.50
C ASP A 231 13.58 -25.39 1.03
N LYS A 232 13.15 -24.24 1.59
CA LYS A 232 12.90 -24.11 3.03
C LYS A 232 12.08 -22.87 3.42
N ILE A 233 10.81 -23.05 3.81
CA ILE A 233 10.01 -22.01 4.48
C ILE A 233 10.09 -22.19 6.00
N ILE A 234 10.55 -21.16 6.72
CA ILE A 234 10.70 -21.15 8.17
C ILE A 234 10.00 -19.96 8.81
N LYS A 235 9.57 -20.15 10.06
CA LYS A 235 9.07 -19.07 10.91
C LYS A 235 10.09 -18.76 12.00
N ASP A 236 10.45 -17.49 12.14
CA ASP A 236 11.27 -17.03 13.25
C ASP A 236 10.45 -17.10 14.57
N PRO A 237 10.95 -17.80 15.60
CA PRO A 237 10.20 -17.99 16.85
C PRO A 237 10.13 -16.74 17.72
N VAL A 238 10.95 -15.72 17.43
CA VAL A 238 11.03 -14.46 18.16
C VAL A 238 10.20 -13.39 17.46
N THR A 239 10.44 -13.15 16.17
CA THR A 239 9.72 -12.10 15.43
C THR A 239 8.37 -12.58 14.91
N GLY A 240 8.24 -13.88 14.63
CA GLY A 240 7.08 -14.46 13.96
C GLY A 240 7.15 -14.38 12.43
N ASP A 241 8.21 -13.79 11.88
CA ASP A 241 8.38 -13.61 10.43
C ASP A 241 8.51 -14.96 9.73
N VAL A 242 7.85 -15.11 8.59
CA VAL A 242 7.96 -16.29 7.75
C VAL A 242 8.86 -15.97 6.57
N THR A 243 9.97 -16.70 6.43
CA THR A 243 10.98 -16.46 5.40
C THR A 243 11.31 -17.72 4.60
N ASP A 244 11.76 -17.54 3.36
CA ASP A 244 12.25 -18.61 2.49
C ASP A 244 13.72 -18.98 2.78
N ALA A 245 14.31 -19.84 1.92
CA ALA A 245 15.65 -20.37 2.11
C ALA A 245 16.77 -19.31 2.08
N ILE A 246 16.52 -18.14 1.46
CA ILE A 246 17.51 -17.05 1.35
C ILE A 246 17.18 -15.87 2.27
N GLY A 247 16.13 -15.99 3.10
CA GLY A 247 15.68 -14.96 4.03
C GLY A 247 14.68 -13.98 3.43
N TRP A 248 14.08 -14.27 2.27
CA TRP A 248 13.01 -13.47 1.71
C TRP A 248 11.73 -13.68 2.52
N GLN A 249 11.14 -12.61 3.03
CA GLN A 249 9.98 -12.68 3.91
C GLN A 249 8.67 -12.71 3.12
N VAL A 250 7.71 -13.50 3.63
CA VAL A 250 6.30 -13.43 3.26
C VAL A 250 5.60 -12.45 4.19
N HIS A 251 4.88 -11.51 3.62
CA HIS A 251 4.17 -10.44 4.32
C HIS A 251 2.69 -10.53 4.03
N PHE A 252 1.86 -10.34 5.06
CA PHE A 252 0.46 -10.02 4.81
C PHE A 252 0.31 -8.58 4.34
N TYR A 253 -0.72 -8.32 3.53
CA TYR A 253 -1.24 -6.96 3.43
C TYR A 253 -1.74 -6.51 4.82
N PRO A 254 -1.49 -5.25 5.24
CA PRO A 254 -1.76 -4.79 6.60
C PRO A 254 -3.19 -5.10 7.09
N GLU A 255 -4.17 -4.97 6.20
CA GLU A 255 -5.58 -5.10 6.48
C GLU A 255 -6.05 -6.54 6.73
N ILE A 256 -5.26 -7.55 6.36
CA ILE A 256 -5.61 -8.95 6.59
C ILE A 256 -5.82 -9.24 8.07
N HIS A 257 -4.98 -8.67 8.92
CA HIS A 257 -5.13 -8.81 10.37
C HIS A 257 -6.49 -8.29 10.83
N SER A 258 -6.84 -7.07 10.43
CA SER A 258 -8.04 -6.39 10.88
C SER A 258 -9.33 -7.00 10.30
N VAL A 259 -9.37 -7.31 9.01
CA VAL A 259 -10.55 -7.94 8.38
C VAL A 259 -10.82 -9.33 8.97
N LEU A 260 -9.79 -10.18 9.10
CA LEU A 260 -9.98 -11.52 9.67
C LEU A 260 -10.27 -11.47 11.18
N SER A 261 -9.70 -10.50 11.90
CA SER A 261 -10.04 -10.22 13.29
C SER A 261 -11.54 -9.91 13.41
N VAL A 262 -12.06 -8.96 12.64
CA VAL A 262 -13.49 -8.60 12.63
C VAL A 262 -14.37 -9.79 12.25
N LEU A 263 -14.03 -10.56 11.21
CA LEU A 263 -14.79 -11.74 10.80
C LEU A 263 -14.89 -12.80 11.90
N LYS A 264 -13.88 -12.90 12.79
CA LYS A 264 -13.86 -13.89 13.88
C LYS A 264 -14.37 -13.34 15.21
N THR A 265 -14.29 -12.03 15.47
CA THR A 265 -14.58 -11.46 16.80
C THR A 265 -15.87 -10.64 16.84
N ASP A 266 -16.31 -10.04 15.73
CA ASP A 266 -17.54 -9.25 15.71
C ASP A 266 -18.79 -10.17 15.72
N PRO A 267 -19.71 -10.00 16.68
CA PRO A 267 -20.94 -10.80 16.77
C PRO A 267 -21.80 -10.84 15.50
N GLN A 268 -21.73 -9.84 14.62
CA GLN A 268 -22.52 -9.83 13.37
C GLN A 268 -22.06 -10.91 12.38
N PHE A 269 -20.77 -11.28 12.40
CA PHE A 269 -20.16 -12.29 11.54
C PHE A 269 -20.07 -13.67 12.19
N ARG A 270 -20.71 -13.90 13.35
CA ARG A 270 -20.63 -15.18 14.11
C ARG A 270 -20.97 -16.44 13.30
N ASN A 271 -21.72 -16.30 12.20
CA ASN A 271 -22.13 -17.39 11.31
C ASN A 271 -21.40 -17.37 9.96
N THR A 272 -20.55 -16.37 9.73
CA THR A 272 -19.77 -16.22 8.49
C THR A 272 -18.57 -17.15 8.55
N LYS A 273 -18.44 -17.98 7.52
CA LYS A 273 -17.29 -18.87 7.31
C LYS A 273 -16.25 -18.15 6.47
N ILE A 274 -15.00 -18.56 6.60
CA ILE A 274 -13.87 -18.01 5.86
C ILE A 274 -13.32 -19.07 4.90
N GLY A 275 -13.19 -18.71 3.63
CA GLY A 275 -12.67 -19.56 2.57
C GLY A 275 -11.38 -19.02 1.97
N VAL A 276 -10.55 -19.92 1.48
CA VAL A 276 -9.38 -19.62 0.63
C VAL A 276 -9.57 -20.32 -0.71
N ALA A 277 -9.36 -19.60 -1.80
CA ALA A 277 -9.34 -20.14 -3.15
C ALA A 277 -8.10 -19.62 -3.87
N SER A 278 -7.12 -20.47 -4.18
CA SER A 278 -5.90 -20.05 -4.88
C SER A 278 -5.53 -21.00 -6.01
N ARG A 279 -5.11 -20.39 -7.13
CA ARG A 279 -4.75 -21.08 -8.38
C ARG A 279 -3.26 -21.44 -8.45
N THR A 280 -2.48 -21.16 -7.41
CA THR A 280 -1.01 -21.34 -7.42
C THR A 280 -0.61 -22.79 -7.71
N GLU A 281 0.48 -22.95 -8.48
CA GLU A 281 1.10 -24.26 -8.72
C GLU A 281 1.96 -24.71 -7.53
N GLU A 282 2.39 -23.78 -6.68
CA GLU A 282 3.20 -24.02 -5.50
C GLU A 282 2.36 -24.43 -4.28
N ILE A 283 1.60 -25.52 -4.45
CA ILE A 283 0.58 -25.98 -3.50
C ILE A 283 1.16 -26.25 -2.11
N ASP A 284 2.31 -26.93 -2.04
CA ASP A 284 2.92 -27.31 -0.77
C ASP A 284 3.52 -26.10 -0.05
N THR A 285 4.11 -25.16 -0.80
CA THR A 285 4.61 -23.88 -0.28
C THR A 285 3.46 -23.04 0.28
N ALA A 286 2.37 -22.86 -0.48
CA ALA A 286 1.18 -22.13 -0.04
C ALA A 286 0.59 -22.72 1.25
N LYS A 287 0.42 -24.05 1.31
CA LYS A 287 -0.06 -24.72 2.53
C LYS A 287 0.90 -24.57 3.70
N LYS A 288 2.21 -24.56 3.44
CA LYS A 288 3.22 -24.34 4.47
C LYS A 288 3.12 -22.93 5.02
N VAL A 289 3.02 -21.91 4.16
CA VAL A 289 2.85 -20.51 4.55
C VAL A 289 1.55 -20.31 5.34
N LEU A 290 0.42 -20.89 4.91
CA LEU A 290 -0.84 -20.89 5.68
C LEU A 290 -0.67 -21.41 7.11
N SER A 291 0.16 -22.43 7.30
CA SER A 291 0.40 -23.04 8.63
C SER A 291 1.35 -22.22 9.52
N LEU A 292 2.05 -21.23 8.96
CA LEU A 292 3.09 -20.47 9.67
C LEU A 292 2.70 -19.00 9.88
N MET A 293 2.01 -18.39 8.92
CA MET A 293 1.63 -16.98 8.98
C MET A 293 0.52 -16.78 10.02
N ASP A 294 0.84 -16.10 11.12
CA ASP A 294 -0.13 -15.81 12.17
C ASP A 294 -0.90 -14.54 11.86
N VAL A 295 -2.21 -14.64 11.98
CA VAL A 295 -3.12 -13.51 12.00
C VAL A 295 -3.31 -13.07 13.45
N GLU A 296 -3.34 -11.77 13.65
CA GLU A 296 -3.56 -11.15 14.96
C GLU A 296 -5.05 -10.91 15.16
N LEU A 297 -5.64 -11.58 16.15
CA LEU A 297 -7.03 -11.43 16.53
C LEU A 297 -7.11 -10.55 17.76
N ARG A 298 -7.94 -9.51 17.68
CA ARG A 298 -8.04 -8.47 18.71
C ARG A 298 -9.47 -8.38 19.24
N GLY A 299 -9.59 -8.09 20.54
CA GLY A 299 -10.87 -7.97 21.25
C GLY A 299 -11.50 -6.60 21.05
N GLU A 300 -12.73 -6.38 21.52
CA GLU A 300 -13.49 -5.10 21.34
C GLU A 300 -12.71 -3.84 21.78
N ASP A 301 -11.82 -3.98 22.75
CA ASP A 301 -10.93 -2.93 23.30
C ASP A 301 -9.69 -2.64 22.45
N GLY A 302 -9.46 -3.40 21.38
CA GLY A 302 -8.31 -3.25 20.47
C GLY A 302 -7.09 -4.06 20.90
N GLU A 303 -7.15 -4.67 22.09
CA GLU A 303 -6.05 -5.48 22.63
C GLU A 303 -5.92 -6.82 21.90
N LEU A 304 -4.68 -7.28 21.75
CA LEU A 304 -4.38 -8.57 21.14
C LEU A 304 -4.90 -9.71 22.03
N VAL A 305 -5.85 -10.49 21.50
CA VAL A 305 -6.47 -11.62 22.20
C VAL A 305 -5.79 -12.93 21.83
N ALA A 306 -5.45 -13.12 20.56
CA ALA A 306 -4.81 -14.34 20.09
C ALA A 306 -3.99 -14.10 18.82
N LYS A 307 -2.98 -14.95 18.61
CA LYS A 307 -2.34 -15.16 17.31
C LYS A 307 -2.68 -16.56 16.85
N LYS A 308 -3.16 -16.71 15.62
CA LYS A 308 -3.50 -18.02 15.05
C LYS A 308 -2.96 -18.12 13.63
N PRO A 309 -2.43 -19.28 13.21
CA PRO A 309 -2.10 -19.51 11.81
C PRO A 309 -3.30 -19.24 10.92
N LEU A 310 -3.09 -18.63 9.75
CA LEU A 310 -4.16 -18.37 8.80
C LEU A 310 -4.88 -19.66 8.38
N GLY A 311 -4.16 -20.77 8.27
CA GLY A 311 -4.74 -22.09 8.01
C GLY A 311 -5.72 -22.56 9.09
N ASP A 312 -5.60 -22.10 10.33
CA ASP A 312 -6.54 -22.40 11.43
C ASP A 312 -7.73 -21.43 11.48
N ILE A 313 -7.65 -20.30 10.78
CA ILE A 313 -8.72 -19.30 10.67
C ILE A 313 -9.65 -19.62 9.50
N ALA A 314 -9.10 -20.10 8.38
CA ALA A 314 -9.85 -20.51 7.21
C ALA A 314 -10.63 -21.81 7.49
N ASP A 315 -11.94 -21.77 7.30
CA ASP A 315 -12.83 -22.92 7.46
C ASP A 315 -12.74 -23.86 6.25
N PHE A 316 -12.44 -23.32 5.06
CA PHE A 316 -12.25 -24.09 3.83
C PHE A 316 -11.05 -23.56 3.05
N VAL A 317 -10.21 -24.48 2.56
CA VAL A 317 -9.01 -24.13 1.78
C VAL A 317 -9.01 -24.95 0.49
N THR A 318 -9.03 -24.26 -0.64
CA THR A 318 -8.93 -24.84 -1.98
C THR A 318 -7.72 -24.22 -2.68
N VAL A 319 -6.63 -25.00 -2.78
CA VAL A 319 -5.36 -24.55 -3.37
C VAL A 319 -4.92 -25.59 -4.39
N PHE A 320 -5.09 -25.29 -5.68
CA PHE A 320 -4.64 -26.11 -6.79
C PHE A 320 -4.73 -25.35 -8.13
N PRO A 321 -3.94 -25.73 -9.15
CA PRO A 321 -4.07 -25.16 -10.48
C PRO A 321 -5.42 -25.44 -11.10
N GLY A 322 -6.06 -24.42 -11.67
CA GLY A 322 -7.33 -24.56 -12.38
C GLY A 322 -8.14 -23.27 -12.40
N SER A 323 -9.38 -23.34 -12.90
CA SER A 323 -10.27 -22.19 -12.92
C SER A 323 -10.77 -21.85 -11.52
N LYS A 324 -10.92 -20.56 -11.22
CA LYS A 324 -11.51 -20.11 -9.96
C LYS A 324 -12.95 -20.60 -9.78
N THR A 325 -13.68 -20.76 -10.88
CA THR A 325 -15.03 -21.37 -10.87
C THR A 325 -15.05 -22.81 -10.35
N THR A 326 -13.97 -23.59 -10.53
CA THR A 326 -13.87 -24.95 -9.98
C THR A 326 -13.67 -24.91 -8.46
N HIS A 327 -12.83 -24.00 -7.98
CA HIS A 327 -12.63 -23.74 -6.56
C HIS A 327 -13.95 -23.37 -5.87
N PHE A 328 -14.71 -22.44 -6.46
CA PHE A 328 -15.99 -21.99 -5.91
C PHE A 328 -17.05 -23.09 -5.87
N LYS A 329 -17.11 -23.98 -6.88
CA LYS A 329 -17.98 -25.16 -6.82
C LYS A 329 -17.62 -26.08 -5.65
N GLN A 330 -16.33 -26.32 -5.43
CA GLN A 330 -15.87 -27.11 -4.30
C GLN A 330 -16.15 -26.42 -2.95
N LEU A 331 -15.94 -25.11 -2.85
CA LEU A 331 -16.28 -24.33 -1.66
C LEU A 331 -17.78 -24.37 -1.37
N LYS A 332 -18.64 -24.26 -2.39
CA LYS A 332 -20.10 -24.43 -2.26
C LYS A 332 -20.46 -25.82 -1.74
N ASP A 333 -19.90 -26.87 -2.32
CA ASP A 333 -20.18 -28.26 -1.92
C ASP A 333 -19.73 -28.55 -0.48
N GLN A 334 -18.58 -28.01 -0.06
CA GLN A 334 -18.06 -28.19 1.30
C GLN A 334 -18.79 -27.35 2.36
N SER A 335 -19.13 -26.11 2.01
CA SER A 335 -19.71 -25.14 2.96
C SER A 335 -21.23 -25.22 3.06
N GLY A 336 -21.90 -25.70 2.01
CA GLY A 336 -23.36 -25.63 1.83
C GLY A 336 -23.90 -24.24 1.47
N VAL A 337 -23.02 -23.24 1.32
CA VAL A 337 -23.39 -21.84 1.09
C VAL A 337 -23.70 -21.62 -0.40
N GLN A 338 -24.79 -20.92 -0.72
CA GLN A 338 -25.13 -20.58 -2.11
C GLN A 338 -24.24 -19.44 -2.63
N PHE A 339 -24.03 -19.36 -3.94
CA PHE A 339 -23.08 -18.40 -4.52
C PHE A 339 -23.47 -16.95 -4.19
N GLU A 340 -24.76 -16.67 -4.18
CA GLU A 340 -25.34 -15.37 -3.89
C GLU A 340 -25.19 -14.93 -2.42
N GLU A 341 -24.76 -15.85 -1.55
CA GLU A 341 -24.44 -15.58 -0.14
C GLU A 341 -22.92 -15.52 0.11
N MET A 342 -22.11 -15.54 -0.96
CA MET A 342 -20.65 -15.45 -0.89
C MET A 342 -20.15 -14.04 -1.25
N LEU A 343 -19.08 -13.60 -0.55
CA LEU A 343 -18.27 -12.45 -0.93
C LEU A 343 -16.86 -12.95 -1.27
N PHE A 344 -16.32 -12.57 -2.43
CA PHE A 344 -15.00 -12.98 -2.90
C PHE A 344 -14.07 -11.79 -3.07
N ASN A 345 -12.82 -11.90 -2.62
CA ASN A 345 -11.78 -10.88 -2.76
C ASN A 345 -10.60 -11.47 -3.55
N ASP A 346 -10.22 -10.82 -4.65
CA ASP A 346 -9.18 -11.30 -5.58
C ASP A 346 -8.60 -10.11 -6.35
N ASP A 347 -7.29 -10.12 -6.62
CA ASP A 347 -6.57 -9.10 -7.38
C ASP A 347 -6.67 -9.28 -8.89
N ASP A 348 -7.02 -10.48 -9.37
CA ASP A 348 -7.15 -10.82 -10.77
C ASP A 348 -8.59 -10.57 -11.27
N MET A 349 -8.73 -9.62 -12.20
CA MET A 349 -10.02 -9.22 -12.76
C MET A 349 -10.72 -10.34 -13.55
N GLU A 350 -9.98 -11.28 -14.14
CA GLU A 350 -10.55 -12.44 -14.83
C GLU A 350 -11.17 -13.41 -13.82
N ASN A 351 -10.50 -13.67 -12.69
CA ASN A 351 -11.07 -14.44 -11.58
C ASN A 351 -12.36 -13.79 -11.06
N VAL A 352 -12.34 -12.47 -10.83
CA VAL A 352 -13.50 -11.68 -10.37
C VAL A 352 -14.66 -11.81 -11.35
N HIS A 353 -14.41 -11.67 -12.65
CA HIS A 353 -15.43 -11.79 -13.68
C HIS A 353 -16.03 -13.21 -13.73
N ASP A 354 -15.18 -14.23 -13.76
CA ASP A 354 -15.58 -15.63 -13.89
C ASP A 354 -16.38 -16.14 -12.68
N VAL A 355 -15.96 -15.74 -11.47
CA VAL A 355 -16.66 -16.08 -10.23
C VAL A 355 -17.93 -15.26 -10.07
N GLY A 356 -17.92 -13.98 -10.46
CA GLY A 356 -19.11 -13.14 -10.50
C GLY A 356 -20.21 -13.72 -11.39
N ALA A 357 -19.85 -14.34 -12.51
CA ALA A 357 -20.79 -15.02 -13.40
C ALA A 357 -21.51 -16.23 -12.75
N LEU A 358 -21.01 -16.75 -11.61
CA LEU A 358 -21.69 -17.78 -10.82
C LEU A 358 -22.76 -17.21 -9.87
N GLY A 359 -22.84 -15.89 -9.71
CA GLY A 359 -23.73 -15.21 -8.75
C GLY A 359 -23.03 -14.75 -7.46
N VAL A 360 -21.71 -14.94 -7.35
CA VAL A 360 -20.92 -14.48 -6.20
C VAL A 360 -20.69 -12.97 -6.28
N VAL A 361 -20.83 -12.26 -5.16
CA VAL A 361 -20.43 -10.85 -5.08
C VAL A 361 -18.92 -10.81 -4.97
N CYS A 362 -18.26 -10.06 -5.84
CA CYS A 362 -16.80 -10.03 -5.91
C CYS A 362 -16.29 -8.60 -5.68
N SER A 363 -15.22 -8.49 -4.89
CA SER A 363 -14.43 -7.29 -4.67
C SER A 363 -13.09 -7.45 -5.36
N HIS A 364 -12.81 -6.58 -6.33
CA HIS A 364 -11.53 -6.55 -7.01
C HIS A 364 -10.50 -5.78 -6.17
N CYS A 365 -9.37 -6.43 -5.90
CA CYS A 365 -8.35 -5.98 -4.97
C CYS A 365 -6.98 -5.83 -5.69
N PRO A 366 -6.84 -4.95 -6.70
CA PRO A 366 -5.64 -4.89 -7.55
C PRO A 366 -4.35 -4.57 -6.80
N ASP A 367 -4.47 -3.99 -5.61
CA ASP A 367 -3.37 -3.55 -4.75
C ASP A 367 -3.27 -4.39 -3.46
N GLY A 368 -3.86 -5.60 -3.46
CA GLY A 368 -4.11 -6.39 -2.26
C GLY A 368 -5.40 -6.02 -1.56
N LEU A 369 -5.77 -6.79 -0.54
CA LEU A 369 -6.92 -6.46 0.28
C LEU A 369 -6.64 -5.16 1.04
N THR A 370 -7.45 -4.13 0.81
CA THR A 370 -7.41 -2.86 1.51
C THR A 370 -8.73 -2.63 2.26
N VAL A 371 -8.76 -1.63 3.16
CA VAL A 371 -10.01 -1.25 3.83
C VAL A 371 -11.04 -0.80 2.79
N THR A 372 -10.60 -0.09 1.76
CA THR A 372 -11.45 0.39 0.68
C THR A 372 -12.07 -0.76 -0.10
N SER A 373 -11.29 -1.73 -0.56
CA SER A 373 -11.82 -2.88 -1.32
C SER A 373 -12.72 -3.77 -0.45
N TRP A 374 -12.39 -3.94 0.84
CA TRP A 374 -13.25 -4.63 1.79
C TRP A 374 -14.62 -3.94 1.96
N LEU A 375 -14.61 -2.63 2.23
CA LEU A 375 -15.84 -1.86 2.44
C LEU A 375 -16.69 -1.81 1.17
N GLN A 376 -16.07 -1.63 0.00
CA GLN A 376 -16.75 -1.65 -1.28
C GLN A 376 -17.41 -3.01 -1.53
N GLY A 377 -16.70 -4.12 -1.30
CA GLY A 377 -17.25 -5.47 -1.43
C GLY A 377 -18.46 -5.70 -0.51
N MET A 378 -18.40 -5.22 0.72
CA MET A 378 -19.53 -5.30 1.65
C MET A 378 -20.72 -4.42 1.23
N GLU A 379 -20.49 -3.24 0.67
CA GLU A 379 -21.53 -2.36 0.10
C GLU A 379 -22.19 -2.97 -1.13
N ASP A 380 -21.41 -3.53 -2.04
CA ASP A 380 -21.89 -4.25 -3.22
C ASP A 380 -22.73 -5.46 -2.82
N PHE A 381 -22.33 -6.16 -1.75
CA PHE A 381 -23.13 -7.23 -1.17
C PHE A 381 -24.48 -6.72 -0.67
N GLN A 382 -24.53 -5.55 -0.01
CA GLN A 382 -25.81 -4.96 0.41
C GLN A 382 -26.70 -4.66 -0.79
N LEU A 383 -26.13 -4.10 -1.86
CA LEU A 383 -26.87 -3.74 -3.07
C LEU A 383 -27.42 -4.98 -3.76
N HIS A 384 -26.61 -6.04 -3.90
CA HIS A 384 -27.00 -7.30 -4.49
C HIS A 384 -28.18 -7.93 -3.74
N LYS A 385 -28.12 -8.01 -2.41
CA LYS A 385 -29.20 -8.56 -1.59
C LYS A 385 -30.46 -7.72 -1.61
N LYS A 386 -30.36 -6.39 -1.73
CA LYS A 386 -31.53 -5.52 -1.92
C LYS A 386 -32.23 -5.78 -3.25
N GLN A 387 -31.46 -5.98 -4.33
CA GLN A 387 -31.99 -6.24 -5.67
C GLN A 387 -32.67 -7.61 -5.78
N GLN A 388 -32.20 -8.62 -5.05
CA GLN A 388 -32.85 -9.94 -5.01
C GLN A 388 -34.16 -9.97 -4.21
N ASN A 389 -34.29 -9.07 -3.22
CA ASN A 389 -35.46 -9.00 -2.33
C ASN A 389 -36.53 -8.01 -2.80
N ALA A 390 -36.26 -7.24 -3.85
CA ALA A 390 -37.19 -6.33 -4.51
C ALA A 390 -37.91 -7.05 -5.66
#